data_AF-A0A9E3ZW03-F1
#
_entry.id   AF-A0A9E3ZW03-F1
#
_cell.length_a   1.000
_cell.length_b   1.000
_cell.length_c   1.000
_cell.angle_alpha   90.00
_cell.angle_beta   90.00
_cell.angle_gamma   90.00
#
_symmetry.space_group_name_H-M   'P 1'
#
loop_
_entity.id
_entity.type
_entity.pdbx_description
1 polymer ?
#
loop_
_entity_poly.entity_id
_entity_poly.type
_entity_poly.pdbx_seq_one_letter_code
_entity_poly.pdbx_strand_id
1 'polypeptide(L)' 'TLARMNFEGYVRPDHGRHVFGENETNVRPGYGLYDRAMGAMYLTGCWDMAKGL' A
#
# COMPACT_ATOMS: atom_id res chain seq x y z
N THR A 1 -1.46 -7.87 -15.32
CA THR A 1 -1.08 -7.40 -13.97
C THR A 1 0.31 -7.92 -13.66
N LEU A 2 1.03 -7.29 -12.73
CA LEU A 2 2.34 -7.79 -12.27
C LEU A 2 2.26 -9.27 -11.84
N ALA A 3 1.16 -9.65 -11.18
CA ALA A 3 0.87 -11.04 -10.79
C ALA A 3 0.88 -12.03 -11.97
N ARG A 4 0.29 -11.67 -13.12
CA ARG A 4 0.25 -12.53 -14.32
C ARG A 4 1.58 -12.62 -15.07
N MET A 5 2.49 -11.67 -14.83
CA MET A 5 3.83 -11.64 -15.42
C MET A 5 4.86 -12.37 -14.54
N ASN A 6 4.42 -13.05 -13.47
CA ASN A 6 5.28 -13.73 -12.50
C ASN A 6 6.37 -12.81 -11.91
N PHE A 7 6.00 -11.57 -11.58
CA PHE A 7 6.89 -10.66 -10.87
C PHE A 7 7.10 -11.14 -9.42
N GLU A 8 8.36 -11.29 -9.01
CA GLU A 8 8.74 -11.79 -7.67
C GLU A 8 9.43 -10.73 -6.79
N GLY A 9 9.54 -9.49 -7.30
CA GLY A 9 10.13 -8.39 -6.54
C GLY A 9 9.17 -7.80 -5.50
N TYR A 10 9.68 -6.83 -4.73
CA TYR A 10 8.90 -6.11 -3.74
C TYR A 10 8.07 -4.99 -4.37
N VAL A 11 6.84 -4.84 -3.88
CA VAL A 11 5.95 -3.71 -4.18
C VAL A 11 5.65 -2.97 -2.88
N ARG A 12 5.61 -1.63 -2.95
CA ARG A 12 5.28 -0.75 -1.82
C ARG A 12 4.11 0.17 -2.18
N PRO A 13 3.20 0.49 -1.23
CA PRO A 13 2.07 1.43 -1.43
C PRO A 13 2.49 2.91 -1.48
N ASP A 14 3.78 3.17 -1.63
CA ASP A 14 4.49 4.44 -1.69
C ASP A 14 4.06 5.56 -0.73
N HIS A 15 3.09 6.40 -1.13
CA HIS A 15 2.58 7.51 -0.34
C HIS A 15 1.13 7.29 0.07
N GLY A 16 0.79 7.75 1.28
CA GLY A 16 -0.55 7.69 1.83
C GLY A 16 -1.03 9.05 2.33
N ARG A 17 -2.35 9.20 2.43
CA ARG A 17 -3.00 10.33 3.10
C ARG A 17 -2.69 10.30 4.59
N HIS A 18 -2.74 11.47 5.20
CA HIS A 18 -2.75 11.57 6.66
C HIS A 18 -4.17 11.25 7.17
N VAL A 19 -4.31 10.19 7.96
CA VAL A 19 -5.58 9.74 8.55
C VAL A 19 -5.39 9.41 10.02
N PHE A 20 -6.50 9.23 10.77
CA PHE A 20 -6.48 8.88 12.21
C PHE A 20 -5.57 9.77 13.09
N GLY A 21 -5.54 11.08 12.81
CA GLY A 21 -4.78 12.05 13.61
C GLY A 21 -3.32 12.26 13.19
N GLU A 22 -2.86 11.55 12.15
CA GLU A 22 -1.59 11.90 11.48
C GLU A 22 -1.66 13.29 10.85
N ASN A 23 -0.55 14.03 10.90
CA ASN A 23 -0.41 15.34 10.28
C ASN A 23 1.09 15.71 10.14
N GLU A 24 1.37 16.89 9.58
CA GLU A 24 2.75 17.30 9.27
C GLU A 24 3.65 17.53 10.50
N THR A 25 3.08 17.58 11.72
CA THR A 25 3.85 17.74 12.96
C THR A 25 4.38 16.43 13.53
N ASN A 26 3.77 15.29 13.20
CA ASN A 26 4.12 13.97 13.75
C ASN A 26 4.52 12.94 12.69
N VAL A 27 4.28 13.20 11.40
CA VAL A 27 4.74 12.37 10.29
C VAL A 27 5.16 13.23 9.10
N ARG A 28 6.10 12.71 8.31
CA ARG A 28 6.51 13.36 7.05
C ARG A 28 5.35 13.29 6.04
N PRO A 29 5.05 14.37 5.30
CA PRO A 29 4.00 14.38 4.27
C PRO A 29 4.07 13.19 3.33
N GLY A 30 2.98 12.42 3.24
CA GLY A 30 2.88 11.22 2.40
C GLY A 30 3.43 9.94 3.04
N TYR A 31 4.09 10.02 4.20
CA TYR A 31 4.72 8.89 4.89
C TYR A 31 4.04 8.54 6.23
N GLY A 32 2.78 8.94 6.41
CA GLY A 32 1.92 8.42 7.49
C GLY A 32 1.79 6.90 7.45
N LEU A 33 1.69 6.25 8.59
CA LEU A 33 1.57 4.80 8.74
C LEU A 33 0.24 4.28 8.20
N TYR A 34 -0.86 4.94 8.56
CA TYR A 34 -2.17 4.31 8.50
C TYR A 34 -2.68 4.09 7.07
N ASP A 35 -2.71 5.14 6.24
CA ASP A 35 -3.19 5.00 4.85
C ASP A 35 -2.23 4.14 4.00
N ARG A 36 -0.93 4.16 4.30
CA ARG A 36 0.04 3.28 3.63
C ARG A 36 -0.15 1.82 4.04
N ALA A 37 -0.40 1.53 5.31
CA ALA A 37 -0.70 0.17 5.76
C ALA A 37 -1.99 -0.36 5.11
N MET A 38 -3.04 0.46 5.04
CA MET A 38 -4.26 0.11 4.30
C MET A 38 -3.96 -0.11 2.80
N GLY A 39 -3.14 0.74 2.19
CA GLY A 39 -2.69 0.57 0.81
C GLY A 39 -1.93 -0.74 0.58
N ALA A 40 -1.06 -1.14 1.51
CA ALA A 40 -0.36 -2.43 1.43
C ALA A 40 -1.34 -3.60 1.44
N MET A 41 -2.31 -3.60 2.37
CA MET A 41 -3.33 -4.65 2.45
C MET A 41 -4.21 -4.69 1.20
N TYR A 42 -4.58 -3.52 0.67
CA TYR A 42 -5.34 -3.43 -0.58
C TYR A 42 -4.58 -4.02 -1.78
N LEU A 43 -3.29 -3.72 -1.90
CA LEU A 43 -2.44 -4.30 -2.95
C LEU A 43 -2.35 -5.81 -2.84
N THR A 44 -2.23 -6.36 -1.62
CA THR A 44 -2.26 -7.81 -1.39
C THR A 44 -3.58 -8.42 -1.83
N GLY A 45 -4.73 -7.84 -1.47
CA GLY A 45 -6.03 -8.34 -1.91
C GLY A 45 -6.21 -8.30 -3.44
N CYS A 46 -5.75 -7.22 -4.08
CA CYS A 46 -5.73 -7.13 -5.55
C CYS A 46 -4.82 -8.20 -6.19
N TRP A 47 -3.72 -8.53 -5.53
CA TRP A 47 -2.77 -9.54 -5.99
C TRP A 47 -3.38 -10.95 -5.95
N ASP A 48 -4.01 -11.31 -4.84
CA ASP A 48 -4.69 -12.61 -4.67
C ASP A 48 -5.83 -12.76 -5.68
N MET A 49 -6.67 -11.74 -5.82
CA MET A 49 -7.74 -11.70 -6.82
C MET A 49 -7.18 -11.86 -8.25
N ALA A 50 -6.06 -11.19 -8.57
CA ALA A 50 -5.45 -11.30 -9.89
C ALA A 50 -4.85 -12.69 -10.16
N LYS A 51 -4.52 -13.46 -9.12
CA LYS A 51 -4.11 -14.88 -9.20
C LYS A 51 -5.29 -15.85 -9.23
N GLY A 52 -6.51 -15.38 -8.96
CA GLY A 52 -7.71 -16.22 -8.90
C GLY A 52 -7.84 -17.00 -7.58
N LEU A 53 -7.21 -16.50 -6.52
CA LEU A 53 -7.49 -16.91 -5.13
C LEU A 53 -8.75 -16.22 -4.61
#